data_AF-A0A7C4Q1X1-F1
#
_entry.id   AF-A0A7C4Q1X1-F1
#
_cell.length_a   1.000
_cell.length_b   1.000
_cell.length_c   1.000
_cell.angle_alpha   90.00
_cell.angle_beta   90.00
_cell.angle_gamma   90.00
#
_symmetry.space_group_name_H-M   'P 1'
#
loop_
_entity.id
_entity.type
_entity.pdbx_description
1 polymer ?
#
loop_
_entity_poly.entity_id
_entity_poly.type
_entity_poly.pdbx_seq_one_letter_code
_entity_poly.pdbx_strand_id
1 'polypeptide(L)'
;MRIHFNGAAQTVTGSQYLLEVNGDRLLLECGLFQGHRKDTYQTNLHFPFEPDSLNAVILSHAHIDHSGNLPNLIKQGFEGNIYATPATADLADIMLQDSGHIQQADAEFVNRKRAKRGEPPIEPLYNQADAAEVASHLKGIPYTRVFEPIRGVQARFEDAGHILGSAAVVLDIEEKGRRFRLWFSGDIGRERLPLMYDPVLPQQADLLIMECTYGDKPHRDPEEAYMELRDTIRRTVAR
;
A
#
# COMPACT_ATOMS: atom_id res chain seq x y z
N MET A 1 -5.29 -18.07 13.16
CA MET A 1 -4.85 -17.18 12.10
C MET A 1 -3.56 -17.74 11.54
N ARG A 2 -3.42 -17.69 10.22
CA ARG A 2 -2.15 -17.90 9.52
C ARG A 2 -1.81 -16.60 8.78
N ILE A 3 -0.54 -16.22 8.79
CA ILE A 3 -0.04 -15.02 8.10
C ILE A 3 0.96 -15.46 7.03
N HIS A 4 0.80 -14.94 5.83
CA HIS A 4 1.72 -15.10 4.71
C HIS A 4 2.35 -13.75 4.39
N PHE A 5 3.67 -13.71 4.40
CA PHE A 5 4.46 -12.54 4.03
C PHE A 5 4.83 -12.66 2.55
N ASN A 6 3.98 -12.11 1.68
CA ASN A 6 4.08 -12.31 0.23
C ASN A 6 4.90 -11.20 -0.46
N GLY A 7 5.12 -10.07 0.22
CA GLY A 7 5.96 -8.98 -0.26
C GLY A 7 6.41 -8.04 0.86
N ALA A 8 7.25 -7.07 0.51
CA ALA A 8 7.92 -6.16 1.46
C ALA A 8 8.57 -6.83 2.69
N ALA A 9 9.07 -8.06 2.52
CA ALA A 9 9.85 -8.78 3.51
C ALA A 9 11.29 -8.91 3.01
N GLN A 10 12.23 -8.27 3.71
CA GLN A 10 13.64 -8.10 3.27
C GLN A 10 13.80 -7.30 1.96
N THR A 11 12.79 -6.49 1.61
CA THR A 11 12.81 -5.55 0.47
C THR A 11 11.94 -4.35 0.80
N VAL A 12 12.18 -3.24 0.09
CA VAL A 12 11.29 -2.07 0.09
C VAL A 12 10.52 -2.12 -1.23
N THR A 13 9.20 -1.98 -1.17
CA THR A 13 8.18 -2.17 -2.24
C THR A 13 7.46 -3.51 -2.33
N GLY A 14 6.26 -3.48 -2.92
CA GLY A 14 5.41 -4.65 -3.13
C GLY A 14 4.77 -5.15 -1.84
N SER A 15 4.34 -4.24 -0.97
CA SER A 15 3.74 -4.59 0.33
C SER A 15 2.52 -5.50 0.15
N GLN A 16 2.54 -6.68 0.76
CA GLN A 16 1.48 -7.68 0.59
C GLN A 16 1.52 -8.74 1.70
N TYR A 17 0.50 -8.77 2.54
CA TYR A 17 0.40 -9.73 3.64
C TYR A 17 -0.99 -10.37 3.66
N LEU A 18 -1.04 -11.70 3.47
CA LEU A 18 -2.30 -12.44 3.46
C LEU A 18 -2.56 -13.06 4.84
N LEU A 19 -3.71 -12.74 5.42
CA LEU A 19 -4.21 -13.30 6.67
C LEU A 19 -5.33 -14.30 6.36
N GLU A 20 -5.16 -15.54 6.83
CA GLU A 20 -6.22 -16.55 6.83
C GLU A 20 -6.80 -16.65 8.25
N VAL A 21 -8.09 -16.34 8.41
CA VAL A 21 -8.79 -16.34 9.70
C VAL A 21 -10.18 -16.96 9.52
N ASN A 22 -10.54 -17.93 10.35
CA ASN A 22 -11.87 -18.59 10.30
C ASN A 22 -12.27 -19.15 8.92
N GLY A 23 -11.31 -19.44 8.04
CA GLY A 23 -11.55 -19.90 6.67
C GLY A 23 -11.68 -18.78 5.63
N ASP A 24 -11.75 -17.52 6.07
CA ASP A 24 -11.77 -16.33 5.22
C ASP A 24 -10.36 -15.79 5.00
N ARG A 25 -10.18 -15.03 3.92
CA ARG A 25 -8.91 -14.46 3.45
C ARG A 25 -8.99 -12.93 3.43
N LEU A 26 -8.13 -12.28 4.21
CA LEU A 26 -7.98 -10.83 4.29
C LEU A 26 -6.58 -10.45 3.81
N LEU A 27 -6.49 -9.56 2.82
CA LEU A 27 -5.21 -9.03 2.36
C LEU A 27 -4.94 -7.68 3.03
N LEU A 28 -3.76 -7.52 3.63
CA LEU A 28 -3.23 -6.22 4.03
C LEU A 28 -2.25 -5.77 2.96
N GLU A 29 -2.54 -4.61 2.37
CA GLU A 29 -1.84 -4.03 1.22
C GLU A 29 -1.90 -4.87 -0.07
N CYS A 30 -1.81 -4.18 -1.21
CA CYS A 30 -1.59 -4.79 -2.52
C CYS A 30 -0.67 -3.89 -3.33
N GLY A 31 0.58 -3.82 -2.86
CA GLY A 31 1.60 -2.93 -3.36
C GLY A 31 2.20 -3.35 -4.69
N LEU A 32 2.61 -2.36 -5.48
CA LEU A 32 3.41 -2.59 -6.69
C LEU A 32 4.87 -2.84 -6.29
N PHE A 33 5.39 -4.01 -6.63
CA PHE A 33 6.82 -4.29 -6.51
C PHE A 33 7.59 -3.54 -7.60
N GLN A 34 8.65 -2.82 -7.22
CA GLN A 34 9.51 -2.09 -8.15
C GLN A 34 10.95 -2.64 -8.09
N GLY A 35 11.43 -3.13 -9.23
CA GLY A 35 12.78 -3.68 -9.33
C GLY A 35 13.26 -3.75 -10.79
N HIS A 36 14.12 -4.72 -11.10
CA HIS A 36 14.43 -4.98 -12.50
C HIS A 36 13.14 -5.33 -13.27
N ARG A 37 13.10 -4.92 -14.53
CA ARG A 37 11.88 -4.98 -15.33
C ARG A 37 11.25 -6.38 -15.39
N LYS A 38 12.06 -7.43 -15.56
CA LYS A 38 11.56 -8.81 -15.60
C LYS A 38 10.90 -9.21 -14.28
N ASP A 39 11.56 -8.89 -13.17
CA ASP A 39 11.09 -9.24 -11.83
C ASP A 39 9.83 -8.44 -11.46
N THR A 40 9.78 -7.17 -11.87
CA THR A 40 8.58 -6.31 -11.74
C THR A 40 7.36 -6.96 -12.40
N TYR A 41 7.48 -7.43 -13.64
CA TYR A 41 6.36 -8.07 -14.32
C TYR A 41 6.05 -9.45 -13.73
N GLN A 42 7.06 -10.22 -13.37
CA GLN A 42 6.86 -11.54 -12.79
C GLN A 42 6.10 -11.45 -11.46
N THR A 43 6.55 -10.58 -10.54
CA THR A 43 5.96 -10.44 -9.21
C THR A 43 4.56 -9.84 -9.27
N ASN A 44 4.37 -8.75 -10.01
CA ASN A 44 3.09 -8.03 -9.97
C ASN A 44 1.95 -8.77 -10.72
N LEU A 45 2.28 -9.61 -11.71
CA LEU A 45 1.28 -10.34 -12.49
C LEU A 45 0.97 -11.75 -11.96
N HIS A 46 1.73 -12.26 -10.99
CA HIS A 46 1.55 -13.61 -10.46
C HIS A 46 1.41 -13.59 -8.94
N PHE A 47 0.17 -13.50 -8.46
CA PHE A 47 -0.12 -13.61 -7.04
C PHE A 47 0.21 -15.01 -6.53
N PRO A 48 0.77 -15.16 -5.31
CA PRO A 48 1.02 -16.46 -4.70
C PRO A 48 -0.24 -17.11 -4.10
N PHE A 49 -1.42 -16.56 -4.44
CA PHE A 49 -2.75 -17.00 -4.03
C PHE A 49 -3.74 -16.66 -5.16
N GLU A 50 -4.90 -17.31 -5.17
CA GLU A 50 -5.97 -17.01 -6.13
C GLU A 50 -6.70 -15.71 -5.73
N PRO A 51 -6.71 -14.65 -6.55
CA PRO A 51 -7.31 -13.36 -6.20
C PRO A 51 -8.82 -13.42 -5.93
N ASP A 52 -9.55 -14.29 -6.63
CA ASP A 52 -11.00 -14.51 -6.45
C ASP A 52 -11.36 -15.15 -5.09
N SER A 53 -10.38 -15.76 -4.42
CA SER A 53 -10.55 -16.35 -3.09
C SER A 53 -10.48 -15.32 -1.95
N LEU A 54 -10.06 -14.08 -2.23
CA LEU A 54 -9.97 -13.03 -1.22
C LEU A 54 -11.35 -12.47 -0.89
N ASN A 55 -11.63 -12.28 0.40
CA ASN A 55 -12.89 -11.69 0.85
C ASN A 55 -12.82 -10.17 0.96
N ALA A 56 -11.66 -9.64 1.35
CA ALA A 56 -11.45 -8.21 1.55
C ALA A 56 -9.96 -7.82 1.45
N VAL A 57 -9.72 -6.54 1.19
CA VAL A 57 -8.41 -5.89 1.29
C VAL A 57 -8.50 -4.74 2.28
N ILE A 58 -7.44 -4.48 3.05
CA ILE A 58 -7.26 -3.24 3.80
C ILE A 58 -5.98 -2.55 3.33
N LEU A 59 -6.06 -1.24 3.08
CA LEU A 59 -4.90 -0.39 2.81
C LEU A 59 -4.60 0.51 4.01
N SER A 60 -3.33 0.60 4.39
CA SER A 60 -2.86 1.60 5.35
C SER A 60 -2.84 2.99 4.72
N HIS A 61 -2.34 3.11 3.47
CA HIS A 61 -2.19 4.40 2.81
C HIS A 61 -2.06 4.26 1.27
N ALA A 62 -2.04 5.40 0.57
CA ALA A 62 -2.24 5.46 -0.87
C ALA A 62 -0.98 5.20 -1.73
N HIS A 63 0.22 5.13 -1.15
CA HIS A 63 1.44 4.98 -1.95
C HIS A 63 1.41 3.74 -2.85
N ILE A 64 2.01 3.86 -4.04
CA ILE A 64 1.98 2.82 -5.09
C ILE A 64 2.63 1.52 -4.64
N ASP A 65 3.60 1.56 -3.73
CA ASP A 65 4.22 0.36 -3.18
C ASP A 65 3.38 -0.35 -2.11
N HIS A 66 2.18 0.19 -1.79
CA HIS A 66 1.15 -0.38 -0.90
C HIS A 66 -0.20 -0.59 -1.60
N SER A 67 -0.56 0.25 -2.58
CA SER A 67 -1.84 0.20 -3.31
C SER A 67 -1.70 -0.20 -4.79
N GLY A 68 -0.49 -0.10 -5.34
CA GLY A 68 -0.27 0.01 -6.77
C GLY A 68 -0.55 -1.24 -7.61
N ASN A 69 -0.77 -2.40 -6.98
CA ASN A 69 -1.09 -3.65 -7.68
C ASN A 69 -2.57 -4.05 -7.56
N LEU A 70 -3.42 -3.22 -6.94
CA LEU A 70 -4.87 -3.40 -6.91
C LEU A 70 -5.51 -3.56 -8.31
N PRO A 71 -5.09 -2.84 -9.37
CA PRO A 71 -5.67 -3.04 -10.69
C PRO A 71 -5.48 -4.47 -11.20
N ASN A 72 -4.29 -5.06 -11.00
CA ASN A 72 -4.05 -6.45 -11.37
C ASN A 72 -4.81 -7.44 -10.50
N LEU A 73 -5.01 -7.13 -9.21
CA LEU A 73 -5.81 -7.95 -8.32
C LEU A 73 -7.25 -8.09 -8.83
N ILE A 74 -7.87 -6.97 -9.23
CA ILE A 74 -9.23 -6.93 -9.77
C ILE A 74 -9.31 -7.61 -11.14
N LYS A 75 -8.37 -7.31 -12.05
CA LYS A 75 -8.28 -7.99 -13.37
C LYS A 75 -8.19 -9.50 -13.28
N GLN A 76 -7.64 -10.01 -12.18
CA GLN A 76 -7.46 -11.45 -11.93
C GLN A 76 -8.59 -12.07 -11.09
N GLY A 77 -9.70 -11.36 -10.86
CA GLY A 77 -10.95 -11.94 -10.35
C GLY A 77 -11.34 -11.52 -8.93
N PHE A 78 -10.62 -10.59 -8.29
CA PHE A 78 -11.07 -10.06 -7.00
C PHE A 78 -12.32 -9.19 -7.13
N GLU A 79 -13.38 -9.54 -6.40
CA GLU A 79 -14.66 -8.81 -6.40
C GLU A 79 -15.00 -8.13 -5.05
N GLY A 80 -14.16 -8.30 -4.03
CA GLY A 80 -14.44 -7.84 -2.67
C GLY A 80 -14.27 -6.34 -2.43
N ASN A 81 -14.47 -5.91 -1.18
CA ASN A 81 -14.24 -4.51 -0.77
C ASN A 81 -12.77 -4.24 -0.41
N ILE A 82 -12.31 -3.04 -0.73
CA ILE A 82 -11.00 -2.50 -0.32
C ILE A 82 -11.27 -1.40 0.72
N TYR A 83 -10.94 -1.66 1.97
CA TYR A 83 -11.14 -0.72 3.07
C TYR A 83 -9.92 0.17 3.27
N ALA A 84 -10.14 1.46 3.41
CA ALA A 84 -9.10 2.44 3.72
C ALA A 84 -9.71 3.62 4.48
N THR A 85 -8.90 4.57 4.94
CA THR A 85 -9.45 5.86 5.38
C THR A 85 -10.07 6.62 4.18
N PRO A 86 -11.00 7.56 4.40
CA PRO A 86 -11.60 8.30 3.28
C PRO A 86 -10.56 9.03 2.43
N ALA A 87 -9.57 9.67 3.06
CA ALA A 87 -8.51 10.35 2.33
C ALA A 87 -7.60 9.38 1.57
N THR A 88 -7.28 8.21 2.14
CA THR A 88 -6.53 7.18 1.41
C THR A 88 -7.32 6.63 0.22
N ALA A 89 -8.63 6.44 0.34
CA ALA A 89 -9.46 6.00 -0.78
C ALA A 89 -9.44 7.02 -1.94
N ASP A 90 -9.63 8.30 -1.64
CA ASP A 90 -9.60 9.38 -2.64
C ASP A 90 -8.21 9.49 -3.29
N LEU A 91 -7.14 9.44 -2.49
CA LEU A 91 -5.77 9.51 -3.00
C LEU A 91 -5.38 8.29 -3.82
N ALA A 92 -5.77 7.09 -3.38
CA ALA A 92 -5.45 5.85 -4.09
C ALA A 92 -6.09 5.84 -5.49
N ASP A 93 -7.34 6.27 -5.64
CA ASP A 93 -7.99 6.37 -6.96
C ASP A 93 -7.19 7.27 -7.91
N ILE A 94 -6.85 8.48 -7.46
CA ILE A 94 -6.09 9.44 -8.27
C ILE A 94 -4.70 8.88 -8.62
N MET A 95 -3.98 8.34 -7.64
CA MET A 95 -2.62 7.82 -7.83
C MET A 95 -2.60 6.61 -8.76
N LEU A 96 -3.60 5.73 -8.68
CA LEU A 96 -3.68 4.55 -9.54
C LEU A 96 -4.00 4.93 -10.99
N GLN A 97 -4.91 5.87 -11.22
CA GLN A 97 -5.21 6.36 -12.57
C GLN A 97 -3.99 7.02 -13.22
N ASP A 98 -3.25 7.84 -12.49
CA ASP A 98 -2.01 8.45 -13.00
C ASP A 98 -0.92 7.40 -13.26
N SER A 99 -0.75 6.43 -12.35
CA SER A 99 0.15 5.29 -12.54
C SER A 99 -0.20 4.50 -13.82
N GLY A 100 -1.49 4.20 -14.05
CA GLY A 100 -1.95 3.52 -15.25
C GLY A 100 -1.68 4.32 -16.52
N HIS A 101 -1.86 5.66 -16.47
CA HIS A 101 -1.54 6.55 -17.58
C HIS A 101 -0.05 6.55 -17.91
N ILE A 102 0.82 6.70 -16.90
CA ILE A 102 2.28 6.69 -17.06
C ILE A 102 2.75 5.35 -17.63
N GLN A 103 2.27 4.23 -17.08
CA GLN A 103 2.63 2.90 -17.55
C GLN A 103 2.24 2.68 -19.02
N GLN A 104 1.06 3.14 -19.42
CA GLN A 104 0.62 3.07 -20.81
C GLN A 104 1.51 3.92 -21.73
N ALA A 105 1.82 5.16 -21.34
CA ALA A 105 2.69 6.04 -22.12
C ALA A 105 4.11 5.48 -22.31
N ASP A 106 4.66 4.86 -21.25
CA ASP A 106 5.96 4.19 -21.29
C ASP A 106 5.94 2.97 -22.22
N ALA A 107 4.87 2.16 -22.16
CA ALA A 107 4.69 1.03 -23.04
C ALA A 107 4.64 1.46 -24.52
N GLU A 108 3.84 2.49 -24.83
CA GLU A 108 3.75 3.07 -26.16
C GLU A 108 5.09 3.62 -26.67
N PHE A 109 5.82 4.34 -25.83
CA PHE A 109 7.14 4.87 -26.18
C PHE A 109 8.14 3.77 -26.52
N VAL A 110 8.20 2.71 -25.70
CA VAL A 110 9.06 1.56 -25.95
C VAL A 110 8.61 0.82 -27.21
N ASN A 111 7.30 0.64 -27.42
CA ASN A 111 6.75 -0.02 -28.60
C ASN A 111 7.10 0.71 -29.90
N ARG A 112 7.09 2.05 -29.92
CA ARG A 112 7.58 2.83 -31.08
C ARG A 112 9.04 2.51 -31.43
N LYS A 113 9.89 2.28 -30.42
CA LYS A 113 11.31 1.90 -30.63
C LYS A 113 11.44 0.44 -31.06
N ARG A 114 10.65 -0.47 -30.48
CA ARG A 114 10.62 -1.90 -30.82
C ARG A 114 10.15 -2.14 -32.25
N ALA A 115 9.12 -1.43 -32.70
CA ALA A 115 8.61 -1.50 -34.06
C ALA A 115 9.70 -1.16 -35.10
N LYS A 116 10.53 -0.15 -34.84
CA LYS A 116 11.69 0.20 -35.71
C LYS A 116 12.75 -0.90 -35.77
N ARG A 117 12.81 -1.79 -34.77
CA ARG A 117 13.74 -2.93 -34.70
C ARG A 117 13.09 -4.26 -35.10
N GLY A 118 11.81 -4.27 -35.47
CA GLY A 118 11.06 -5.50 -35.76
C GLY A 118 10.81 -6.39 -34.53
N GLU A 119 10.86 -5.83 -33.32
CA GLU A 119 10.62 -6.55 -32.06
C GLU A 119 9.12 -6.55 -31.69
N PRO A 120 8.61 -7.60 -31.01
CA PRO A 120 7.22 -7.65 -30.56
C PRO A 120 6.91 -6.56 -29.52
N PRO A 121 5.67 -6.05 -29.50
CA PRO A 121 5.25 -5.04 -28.54
C PRO A 121 5.22 -5.61 -27.12
N ILE A 122 5.18 -4.70 -26.16
CA ILE A 122 4.99 -4.95 -24.73
C ILE A 122 3.67 -4.33 -24.30
N GLU A 123 3.07 -4.92 -23.26
CA GLU A 123 1.94 -4.34 -22.55
C GLU A 123 2.43 -3.71 -21.24
N PRO A 124 1.75 -2.67 -20.74
CA PRO A 124 1.93 -2.21 -19.36
C PRO A 124 1.44 -3.27 -18.36
N LEU A 125 1.74 -3.13 -17.07
CA LEU A 125 1.17 -4.05 -16.06
C LEU A 125 -0.35 -3.87 -16.02
N TYR A 126 -0.78 -2.62 -16.02
CA TYR A 126 -2.16 -2.19 -16.17
C TYR A 126 -2.20 -0.82 -16.84
N ASN A 127 -3.34 -0.48 -17.43
CA ASN A 127 -3.59 0.82 -18.06
C ASN A 127 -4.51 1.70 -17.17
N GLN A 128 -4.83 2.90 -17.65
CA GLN A 128 -5.70 3.82 -16.91
C GLN A 128 -7.13 3.28 -16.72
N ALA A 129 -7.67 2.52 -17.68
CA ALA A 129 -9.01 1.93 -17.56
C ALA A 129 -9.03 0.83 -16.50
N ASP A 130 -8.02 -0.04 -16.48
CA ASP A 130 -7.83 -1.05 -15.43
C ASP A 130 -7.75 -0.40 -14.04
N ALA A 131 -7.07 0.74 -13.92
CA ALA A 131 -6.95 1.47 -12.66
C ALA A 131 -8.29 2.10 -12.22
N ALA A 132 -9.09 2.60 -13.16
CA ALA A 132 -10.38 3.20 -12.87
C ALA A 132 -11.39 2.21 -12.26
N GLU A 133 -11.27 0.90 -12.55
CA GLU A 133 -12.13 -0.13 -11.96
C GLU A 133 -11.99 -0.21 -10.43
N VAL A 134 -10.83 0.14 -9.88
CA VAL A 134 -10.52 0.08 -8.44
C VAL A 134 -11.47 0.96 -7.62
N ALA A 135 -11.90 2.11 -8.17
CA ALA A 135 -12.74 3.07 -7.47
C ALA A 135 -14.04 2.45 -6.93
N SER A 136 -14.64 1.50 -7.65
CA SER A 136 -15.89 0.86 -7.27
C SER A 136 -15.77 -0.05 -6.03
N HIS A 137 -14.56 -0.55 -5.76
CA HIS A 137 -14.25 -1.45 -4.65
C HIS A 137 -13.84 -0.70 -3.37
N LEU A 138 -13.43 0.57 -3.47
CA LEU A 138 -12.97 1.36 -2.34
C LEU A 138 -14.11 1.69 -1.36
N LYS A 139 -13.83 1.51 -0.07
CA LYS A 139 -14.72 1.83 1.06
C LYS A 139 -13.96 2.65 2.10
N GLY A 140 -14.27 3.95 2.15
CA GLY A 140 -13.71 4.88 3.15
C GLY A 140 -14.33 4.68 4.53
N ILE A 141 -13.51 4.34 5.52
CA ILE A 141 -13.89 4.22 6.93
C ILE A 141 -13.08 5.21 7.76
N PRO A 142 -13.71 6.16 8.48
CA PRO A 142 -13.00 7.11 9.33
C PRO A 142 -12.16 6.43 10.41
N TYR A 143 -11.11 7.12 10.88
CA TYR A 143 -10.30 6.67 12.01
C TYR A 143 -11.18 6.31 13.23
N THR A 144 -10.70 5.37 14.04
CA THR A 144 -11.32 4.84 15.26
C THR A 144 -12.67 4.12 15.09
N ARG A 145 -13.32 4.23 13.92
CA ARG A 145 -14.56 3.51 13.63
C ARG A 145 -14.25 2.03 13.43
N VAL A 146 -14.90 1.20 14.23
CA VAL A 146 -14.80 -0.25 14.11
C VAL A 146 -15.64 -0.74 12.93
N PHE A 147 -15.08 -1.67 12.15
CA PHE A 147 -15.75 -2.38 11.06
C PHE A 147 -15.30 -3.84 11.03
N GLU A 148 -16.02 -4.70 10.31
CA GLU A 148 -15.72 -6.13 10.19
C GLU A 148 -15.46 -6.48 8.71
N PRO A 149 -14.19 -6.51 8.25
CA PRO A 149 -13.86 -6.84 6.85
C PRO A 149 -14.14 -8.30 6.49
N ILE A 150 -13.94 -9.22 7.43
CA ILE A 150 -14.17 -10.66 7.31
C ILE A 150 -14.65 -11.22 8.65
N ARG A 151 -15.23 -12.42 8.67
CA ARG A 151 -15.86 -12.98 9.87
C ARG A 151 -14.89 -13.17 11.02
N GLY A 152 -15.19 -12.56 12.16
CA GLY A 152 -14.40 -12.68 13.39
C GLY A 152 -13.15 -11.80 13.40
N VAL A 153 -13.06 -10.80 12.53
CA VAL A 153 -12.00 -9.79 12.53
C VAL A 153 -12.63 -8.41 12.65
N GLN A 154 -12.49 -7.76 13.81
CA GLN A 154 -12.86 -6.36 13.96
C GLN A 154 -11.65 -5.49 13.64
N ALA A 155 -11.77 -4.62 12.64
CA ALA A 155 -10.73 -3.70 12.21
C ALA A 155 -11.06 -2.26 12.61
N ARG A 156 -10.02 -1.46 12.85
CA ARG A 156 -10.11 0.01 12.91
C ARG A 156 -8.80 0.63 12.42
N PHE A 157 -8.90 1.88 12.01
CA PHE A 157 -7.75 2.70 11.60
C PHE A 157 -7.34 3.65 12.73
N GLU A 158 -6.04 3.74 12.99
CA GLU A 158 -5.41 4.74 13.87
C GLU A 158 -4.43 5.57 13.03
N ASP A 159 -4.27 6.87 13.30
CA ASP A 159 -3.43 7.74 12.48
C ASP A 159 -1.95 7.30 12.52
N ALA A 160 -1.36 7.04 11.36
CA ALA A 160 0.05 6.67 11.24
C ALA A 160 0.99 7.88 11.02
N GLY A 161 0.45 9.09 10.82
CA GLY A 161 1.24 10.32 10.67
C GLY A 161 2.17 10.38 9.45
N HIS A 162 2.09 9.44 8.52
CA HIS A 162 3.01 9.30 7.38
C HIS A 162 2.64 10.20 6.21
N ILE A 163 1.43 10.02 5.69
CA ILE A 163 0.81 10.86 4.67
C ILE A 163 -0.65 11.13 5.02
N LEU A 164 -1.30 12.08 4.34
CA LEU A 164 -2.71 12.35 4.54
C LEU A 164 -3.54 11.06 4.40
N GLY A 165 -4.26 10.68 5.46
CA GLY A 165 -5.08 9.45 5.48
C GLY A 165 -4.33 8.18 5.86
N SER A 166 -3.00 8.22 6.04
CA SER A 166 -2.23 7.04 6.44
C SER A 166 -2.70 6.49 7.78
N ALA A 167 -2.74 5.17 7.89
CA ALA A 167 -3.28 4.50 9.05
C ALA A 167 -2.50 3.26 9.46
N ALA A 168 -2.28 3.13 10.76
CA ALA A 168 -2.09 1.82 11.36
C ALA A 168 -3.42 1.06 11.35
N VAL A 169 -3.36 -0.22 11.01
CA VAL A 169 -4.50 -1.13 10.97
C VAL A 169 -4.49 -1.98 12.23
N VAL A 170 -5.51 -1.81 13.06
CA VAL A 170 -5.67 -2.59 14.28
C VAL A 170 -6.74 -3.65 14.08
N LEU A 171 -6.36 -4.91 14.23
CA LEU A 171 -7.24 -6.06 14.07
C LEU A 171 -7.44 -6.76 15.41
N ASP A 172 -8.64 -6.70 15.95
CA ASP A 172 -9.11 -7.52 17.07
C ASP A 172 -9.72 -8.80 16.50
N ILE A 173 -9.01 -9.92 16.64
CA ILE A 173 -9.30 -11.19 15.96
C ILE A 173 -9.83 -12.22 16.96
N GLU A 174 -10.95 -12.85 16.62
CA GLU A 174 -11.51 -14.00 17.35
C GLU A 174 -11.46 -15.26 16.48
N GLU A 175 -10.70 -16.27 16.91
CA GLU A 175 -10.61 -17.55 16.23
C GLU A 175 -10.51 -18.69 17.25
N LYS A 176 -11.33 -19.75 17.05
CA LYS A 176 -11.35 -20.95 17.93
C LYS A 176 -11.51 -20.61 19.42
N GLY A 177 -12.31 -19.58 19.74
CA GLY A 177 -12.55 -19.11 21.11
C GLY A 177 -11.38 -18.35 21.74
N ARG A 178 -10.33 -18.02 20.98
CA ARG A 178 -9.22 -17.18 21.43
C ARG A 178 -9.34 -15.79 20.80
N ARG A 179 -8.98 -14.76 21.59
CA ARG A 179 -8.89 -13.37 21.12
C ARG A 179 -7.45 -12.92 21.16
N PHE A 180 -7.02 -12.20 20.13
CA PHE A 180 -5.73 -11.53 20.09
C PHE A 180 -5.81 -10.29 19.20
N ARG A 181 -4.96 -9.31 19.49
CA ARG A 181 -4.84 -8.07 18.74
C ARG A 181 -3.58 -8.08 17.87
N LEU A 182 -3.76 -7.88 16.56
CA LEU A 182 -2.69 -7.61 15.61
C LEU A 182 -2.68 -6.13 15.31
N TRP A 183 -1.51 -5.50 15.42
CA TRP A 183 -1.25 -4.14 14.97
C TRP A 183 -0.36 -4.19 13.73
N PHE A 184 -0.85 -3.67 12.61
CA PHE A 184 -0.08 -3.50 11.39
C PHE A 184 0.19 -2.01 11.21
N SER A 185 1.45 -1.58 11.19
CA SER A 185 1.75 -0.15 11.23
C SER A 185 1.49 0.59 9.92
N GLY A 186 1.54 -0.12 8.77
CA GLY A 186 1.84 0.55 7.50
C GLY A 186 3.21 1.23 7.58
N ASP A 187 3.39 2.30 6.82
CA ASP A 187 4.53 3.21 6.99
C ASP A 187 4.25 4.19 8.13
N ILE A 188 5.26 4.46 8.97
CA ILE A 188 5.11 5.26 10.18
C ILE A 188 5.71 6.65 9.95
N GLY A 189 4.88 7.66 10.20
CA GLY A 189 5.27 9.06 10.19
C GLY A 189 6.20 9.45 11.32
N ARG A 190 6.76 10.65 11.21
CA ARG A 190 7.62 11.23 12.25
C ARG A 190 6.82 12.19 13.11
N GLU A 191 7.17 12.28 14.38
CA GLU A 191 6.64 13.32 15.25
C GLU A 191 7.03 14.72 14.75
N ARG A 192 6.17 15.70 15.03
CA ARG A 192 6.39 17.15 14.78
C ARG A 192 6.61 17.48 13.30
N LEU A 193 6.10 16.68 12.39
CA LEU A 193 6.10 17.03 10.97
C LEU A 193 5.11 18.17 10.71
N PRO A 194 5.48 19.13 9.84
CA PRO A 194 4.50 20.10 9.35
C PRO A 194 3.36 19.38 8.63
N LEU A 195 2.12 19.79 8.92
CA LEU A 195 0.87 19.32 8.27
C LEU A 195 0.35 17.93 8.68
N MET A 196 1.14 17.14 9.40
CA MET A 196 0.73 15.80 9.87
C MET A 196 0.51 15.79 11.39
N TYR A 197 -0.40 14.95 11.85
CA TYR A 197 -0.47 14.60 13.27
C TYR A 197 0.63 13.59 13.62
N ASP A 198 1.03 13.58 14.89
CA ASP A 198 1.97 12.58 15.39
C ASP A 198 1.32 11.17 15.29
N PRO A 199 2.10 10.13 14.96
CA PRO A 199 1.59 8.77 14.85
C PRO A 199 1.02 8.26 16.18
N VAL A 200 -0.12 7.59 16.12
CA VAL A 200 -0.66 6.85 17.25
C VAL A 200 0.16 5.57 17.44
N LEU A 201 0.85 5.47 18.59
CA LEU A 201 1.70 4.31 18.89
C LEU A 201 0.88 3.05 19.24
N PRO A 202 1.40 1.84 18.95
CA PRO A 202 0.72 0.60 19.27
C PRO A 202 0.34 0.46 20.75
N GLN A 203 -0.90 0.07 21.02
CA GLN A 203 -1.39 -0.20 22.38
C GLN A 203 -1.99 -1.61 22.49
N GLN A 204 -1.55 -2.36 23.50
CA GLN A 204 -2.09 -3.69 23.85
C GLN A 204 -2.06 -4.68 22.66
N ALA A 205 -1.02 -4.62 21.83
CA ALA A 205 -0.86 -5.54 20.71
C ALA A 205 -0.25 -6.87 21.19
N ASP A 206 -0.90 -7.99 20.85
CA ASP A 206 -0.32 -9.32 21.04
C ASP A 206 0.67 -9.65 19.91
N LEU A 207 0.43 -9.09 18.72
CA LEU A 207 1.31 -9.16 17.56
C LEU A 207 1.47 -7.78 16.93
N LEU A 208 2.71 -7.39 16.63
CA LEU A 208 3.04 -6.18 15.90
C LEU A 208 3.75 -6.56 14.60
N ILE A 209 3.19 -6.15 13.47
CA ILE A 209 3.86 -6.12 12.17
C ILE A 209 4.15 -4.66 11.89
N MET A 210 5.43 -4.31 11.81
CA MET A 210 5.84 -2.94 11.56
C MET A 210 6.84 -2.83 10.43
N GLU A 211 6.82 -1.68 9.76
CA GLU A 211 7.85 -1.31 8.80
C GLU A 211 9.23 -1.21 9.46
N CYS A 212 10.27 -1.27 8.64
CA CYS A 212 11.67 -1.17 9.09
C CYS A 212 12.55 -0.41 8.10
N THR A 213 11.98 0.55 7.36
CA THR A 213 12.65 1.25 6.25
C THR A 213 13.97 1.90 6.68
N TYR A 214 13.98 2.48 7.89
CA TYR A 214 15.15 3.10 8.51
C TYR A 214 15.56 2.41 9.81
N GLY A 215 15.31 1.11 9.94
CA GLY A 215 15.59 0.35 11.17
C GLY A 215 17.06 0.36 11.62
N ASP A 216 17.99 0.75 10.75
CA ASP A 216 19.43 0.86 11.01
C ASP A 216 19.90 2.28 11.38
N LYS A 217 19.02 3.30 11.37
CA LYS A 217 19.41 4.71 11.50
C LYS A 217 18.52 5.50 12.47
N PRO A 218 19.10 6.42 13.26
CA PRO A 218 18.31 7.40 14.00
C PRO A 218 17.77 8.49 13.07
N HIS A 219 16.62 9.06 13.45
CA HIS A 219 16.07 10.23 12.77
C HIS A 219 16.57 11.54 13.41
N ARG A 220 17.06 12.47 12.57
CA ARG A 220 17.46 13.84 12.97
C ARG A 220 16.24 14.76 13.08
N ASP A 221 16.26 15.76 13.93
CA ASP A 221 15.12 16.69 14.11
C ASP A 221 14.63 17.25 12.75
N PRO A 222 13.30 17.24 12.46
CA PRO A 222 12.77 17.83 11.22
C PRO A 222 13.21 19.27 10.98
N GLU A 223 13.45 20.07 12.03
CA GLU A 223 13.92 21.45 11.90
C GLU A 223 15.32 21.52 11.27
N GLU A 224 16.20 20.57 11.57
CA GLU A 224 17.53 20.53 10.94
C GLU A 224 17.41 20.33 9.43
N ALA A 225 16.50 19.46 8.98
CA ALA A 225 16.25 19.23 7.55
C ALA A 225 15.68 20.47 6.86
N TYR A 226 14.79 21.22 7.52
CA TYR A 226 14.28 22.49 7.02
C TYR A 226 15.40 23.51 6.81
N MET A 227 16.27 23.68 7.80
CA MET A 227 17.39 24.63 7.76
C MET A 227 18.38 24.28 6.63
N GLU A 228 18.72 23.00 6.49
CA GLU A 228 19.59 22.51 5.41
C GLU A 228 19.01 22.75 4.01
N LEU A 229 17.71 22.50 3.83
CA LEU A 229 17.03 22.75 2.57
C LEU A 229 17.01 24.24 2.23
N ARG A 230 16.63 25.09 3.20
CA ARG A 230 16.60 26.56 3.05
C ARG A 230 17.95 27.09 2.60
N ASP A 231 19.03 26.68 3.27
CA ASP A 231 20.38 27.18 2.99
C ASP A 231 20.91 26.64 1.66
N THR A 232 20.54 25.42 1.28
CA THR A 232 20.85 24.87 -0.04
C THR A 232 20.14 25.64 -1.16
N ILE A 233 18.86 25.97 -1.00
CA ILE A 233 18.12 26.79 -1.97
C ILE A 233 18.76 28.17 -2.10
N ARG A 234 19.04 28.85 -0.97
CA ARG A 234 19.67 30.19 -0.97
C ARG A 234 21.02 30.20 -1.69
N ARG A 235 21.88 29.21 -1.42
CA ARG A 235 23.19 29.08 -2.09
C ARG A 235 23.04 28.85 -3.59
N THR A 236 22.06 28.05 -4.02
CA THR A 236 21.82 27.77 -5.44
C THR A 236 21.30 28.99 -6.17
N VAL A 237 20.36 29.74 -5.59
CA VAL A 237 19.80 30.97 -6.18
C VAL A 237 20.83 32.10 -6.28
N ALA A 238 21.81 32.13 -5.38
CA ALA A 238 22.86 33.15 -5.36
C ALA A 238 24.02 32.91 -6.36
N ARG A 239 24.03 31.78 -7.08
CA ARG A 239 25.03 31.45 -8.12
C ARG A 239 24.52 31.83 -9.50
#